data_AF-A0A7C4BQ44-F1
#
_entry.id   AF-A0A7C4BQ44-F1
#
_cell.length_a   1.000
_cell.length_b   1.000
_cell.length_c   1.000
_cell.angle_alpha   90.00
_cell.angle_beta   90.00
_cell.angle_gamma   90.00
#
_symmetry.space_group_name_H-M   'P 1'
#
loop_
_entity.id
_entity.type
_entity.pdbx_description
1 polymer ?
#
loop_
_entity_poly.entity_id
_entity_poly.type
_entity_poly.pdbx_seq_one_letter_code
_entity_poly.pdbx_strand_id
1 'polypeptide(L)'
;SKHKEANLKTFDASDANKLKLFFAEHNHTPFEIIIYYGHAVFGSDHSTTGLLCKDNSIFSIEDCEVFESAPCKCMIVNACQSARGNIFEKNSFAYAALKAGVDTYIGTHFFLESQRSKLFVQTFLESIIHGKSFFEAFNDSYNTLKQKFGPYDVSTYNYVYYGN
;
A
#
# COMPACT_ATOMS: atom_id res chain seq x y z
N SER A 1 -18.05 -23.77 -2.41
CA SER A 1 -17.38 -22.46 -2.27
C SER A 1 -16.50 -22.26 -3.48
N LYS A 2 -16.82 -21.34 -4.40
CA LYS A 2 -15.94 -21.04 -5.53
C LYS A 2 -14.85 -20.12 -4.99
N HIS A 3 -13.68 -20.66 -4.69
CA HIS A 3 -12.50 -19.83 -4.47
C HIS A 3 -12.34 -18.93 -5.71
N LYS A 4 -12.32 -17.60 -5.53
CA LYS A 4 -11.92 -16.69 -6.61
C LYS A 4 -10.48 -17.09 -6.98
N GLU A 5 -10.23 -17.46 -8.23
CA GLU A 5 -8.85 -17.59 -8.71
C GLU A 5 -8.19 -16.22 -8.56
N ALA A 6 -7.19 -16.13 -7.69
CA ALA A 6 -6.39 -14.93 -7.54
C ALA A 6 -5.38 -14.89 -8.70
N ASN A 7 -5.56 -13.94 -9.62
CA ASN A 7 -4.56 -13.66 -10.65
C ASN A 7 -3.50 -12.73 -10.05
N LEU A 8 -2.34 -13.29 -9.71
CA LEU A 8 -1.20 -12.53 -9.19
C LEU A 8 -0.32 -12.07 -10.37
N LYS A 9 -0.14 -10.75 -10.48
CA LYS A 9 0.91 -10.16 -11.30
C LYS A 9 1.99 -9.59 -10.39
N THR A 10 3.25 -9.91 -10.70
CA THR A 10 4.42 -9.31 -10.04
C THR A 10 5.14 -8.40 -11.02
N PHE A 11 5.66 -7.29 -10.52
CA PHE A 11 6.42 -6.33 -11.30
C PHE A 11 7.60 -5.83 -10.47
N ASP A 12 8.80 -5.78 -11.05
CA ASP A 12 9.98 -5.24 -10.37
C ASP A 12 9.97 -3.71 -10.49
N ALA A 13 9.89 -3.01 -9.37
CA ALA A 13 9.97 -1.55 -9.30
C ALA A 13 11.43 -1.08 -9.54
N SER A 14 11.96 -1.36 -10.73
CA SER A 14 13.36 -1.08 -11.08
C SER A 14 13.63 0.42 -11.20
N ASP A 15 12.68 1.14 -11.78
CA ASP A 15 12.68 2.59 -11.96
C ASP A 15 11.24 3.13 -12.02
N ALA A 16 11.06 4.39 -11.65
CA ALA A 16 9.78 5.05 -11.50
C ALA A 16 9.03 5.14 -12.84
N ASN A 17 9.74 5.38 -13.94
CA ASN A 17 9.12 5.51 -15.26
C ASN A 17 8.55 4.18 -15.74
N LYS A 18 9.28 3.07 -15.57
CA LYS A 18 8.75 1.72 -15.87
C LYS A 18 7.56 1.37 -14.99
N LEU A 19 7.58 1.75 -13.71
CA LEU A 19 6.44 1.54 -12.82
C LEU A 19 5.21 2.35 -13.27
N LYS A 20 5.42 3.61 -13.69
CA LYS A 20 4.39 4.47 -14.29
C LYS A 20 3.80 3.85 -15.55
N LEU A 21 4.67 3.42 -16.48
CA LEU A 21 4.25 2.76 -17.73
C LEU A 21 3.48 1.47 -17.46
N PHE A 22 3.91 0.66 -16.50
CA PHE A 22 3.19 -0.56 -16.11
C PHE A 22 1.75 -0.28 -15.70
N PHE A 23 1.51 0.73 -14.84
CA PHE A 23 0.15 1.10 -14.47
C PHE A 23 -0.62 1.73 -15.63
N ALA A 24 0.02 2.57 -16.44
CA ALA A 24 -0.60 3.18 -17.62
C ALA A 24 -1.04 2.13 -18.66
N GLU A 25 -0.28 1.05 -18.86
CA GLU A 25 -0.65 -0.07 -19.74
C GLU A 25 -1.83 -0.90 -19.20
N HIS A 26 -2.12 -0.79 -17.91
CA HIS A 26 -3.23 -1.48 -17.23
C HIS A 26 -4.41 -0.54 -16.92
N ASN A 27 -4.48 0.62 -17.58
CA ASN A 27 -5.49 1.68 -17.38
C ASN A 27 -6.95 1.30 -17.76
N HIS A 28 -7.19 0.08 -18.24
CA HIS A 28 -8.53 -0.41 -18.60
C HIS A 28 -9.04 -1.53 -17.70
N THR A 29 -8.19 -2.09 -16.83
CA THR A 29 -8.57 -3.18 -15.93
C THR A 29 -8.03 -2.88 -14.55
N PRO A 30 -8.87 -2.37 -13.62
CA PRO A 30 -8.40 -1.98 -12.31
C PRO A 30 -7.87 -3.19 -11.54
N PHE A 31 -6.73 -3.01 -10.89
CA PHE A 31 -6.24 -3.97 -9.93
C PHE A 31 -7.15 -3.95 -8.70
N GLU A 32 -7.59 -5.13 -8.24
CA GLU A 32 -8.37 -5.20 -6.99
C GLU A 32 -7.49 -4.77 -5.81
N ILE A 33 -6.25 -5.27 -5.76
CA ILE A 33 -5.28 -5.00 -4.70
C ILE A 33 -3.93 -4.73 -5.35
N ILE A 34 -3.30 -3.62 -4.99
CA ILE A 34 -1.88 -3.35 -5.25
C ILE A 34 -1.13 -3.49 -3.93
N ILE A 35 -0.04 -4.25 -3.93
CA ILE A 35 0.88 -4.34 -2.77
C ILE A 35 2.25 -3.88 -3.23
N TYR A 36 2.68 -2.72 -2.75
CA TYR A 36 4.06 -2.27 -2.91
C TYR A 36 4.89 -2.76 -1.72
N TYR A 37 5.97 -3.48 -2.00
CA TYR A 37 6.92 -3.97 -1.01
C TYR A 37 8.29 -3.36 -1.29
N GLY A 38 8.77 -2.48 -0.41
CA GLY A 38 10.02 -1.75 -0.66
C GLY A 38 10.24 -0.59 0.29
N HIS A 39 10.70 0.53 -0.28
CA HIS A 39 11.03 1.75 0.47
C HIS A 39 10.14 2.91 0.03
N ALA A 40 9.76 3.77 0.97
CA ALA A 40 9.08 5.01 0.69
C ALA A 40 9.96 6.17 1.17
N VAL A 41 9.88 7.31 0.50
CA VAL A 41 10.54 8.56 0.88
C VAL A 41 9.45 9.57 1.20
N PHE A 42 9.61 10.25 2.33
CA PHE A 42 8.78 11.39 2.72
C PHE A 42 9.63 12.65 2.61
N GLY A 43 9.53 13.33 1.47
CA GLY A 43 10.30 14.51 1.12
C GLY A 43 9.65 15.82 1.58
N SER A 44 10.17 16.94 1.09
CA SER A 44 9.68 18.29 1.42
C SER A 44 8.51 18.76 0.53
N ASP A 45 8.28 18.06 -0.58
CA ASP A 45 7.33 18.41 -1.64
C ASP A 45 6.82 17.15 -2.36
N HIS A 46 6.05 17.36 -3.44
CA HIS A 46 5.38 16.29 -4.17
C HIS A 46 6.36 15.39 -4.95
N SER A 47 7.35 15.97 -5.63
CA SER A 47 8.29 15.22 -6.48
C SER A 47 9.31 14.42 -5.65
N THR A 48 9.54 14.83 -4.40
CA THR A 48 10.45 14.15 -3.47
C THR A 48 9.75 13.17 -2.52
N THR A 49 8.44 12.96 -2.66
CA THR A 49 7.66 12.05 -1.82
C THR A 49 7.02 10.94 -2.64
N GLY A 50 7.23 9.69 -2.24
CA GLY A 50 6.60 8.54 -2.89
C GLY A 50 7.34 7.23 -2.69
N LEU A 51 7.24 6.34 -3.69
CA LEU A 51 7.81 5.00 -3.66
C LEU A 51 9.21 5.01 -4.26
N LEU A 52 10.21 4.58 -3.50
CA LEU A 52 11.59 4.55 -3.94
C LEU A 52 11.84 3.29 -4.78
N CYS A 53 12.20 3.48 -6.04
CA CYS A 53 12.56 2.40 -6.94
C CYS A 53 14.03 1.99 -6.75
N LYS A 54 14.39 0.84 -7.31
CA LYS A 54 15.72 0.23 -7.12
C LYS A 54 16.88 1.11 -7.64
N ASP A 55 16.65 1.88 -8.70
CA ASP A 55 17.62 2.83 -9.25
C ASP A 55 17.68 4.18 -8.50
N ASN A 56 16.96 4.30 -7.38
CA ASN A 56 16.75 5.51 -6.58
C ASN A 56 15.86 6.58 -7.20
N SER A 57 15.22 6.32 -8.34
CA SER A 57 14.12 7.17 -8.80
C SER A 57 12.91 7.02 -7.88
N ILE A 58 12.07 8.05 -7.81
CA ILE A 58 10.87 8.08 -6.96
C ILE A 58 9.66 8.04 -7.88
N PHE A 59 8.80 7.03 -7.70
CA PHE A 59 7.43 7.11 -8.19
C PHE A 59 6.69 8.05 -7.24
N SER A 60 6.49 9.28 -7.69
CA SER A 60 6.15 10.42 -6.85
C SER A 60 4.65 10.61 -6.68
N ILE A 61 4.25 11.58 -5.87
CA ILE A 61 2.87 12.06 -5.78
C ILE A 61 2.33 12.48 -7.16
N GLU A 62 3.18 13.05 -8.02
CA GLU A 62 2.79 13.50 -9.36
C GLU A 62 2.46 12.32 -10.28
N ASP A 63 3.03 11.15 -10.01
CA ASP A 63 2.78 9.94 -10.79
C ASP A 63 1.50 9.21 -10.39
N CYS A 64 0.84 9.62 -9.29
CA CYS A 64 -0.43 9.03 -8.86
C CYS A 64 -1.57 9.21 -9.89
N GLU A 65 -1.45 10.13 -10.85
CA GLU A 65 -2.42 10.33 -11.95
C GLU A 65 -2.70 9.03 -12.73
N VAL A 66 -1.76 8.07 -12.77
CA VAL A 66 -1.97 6.78 -13.46
C VAL A 66 -3.10 5.95 -12.86
N PHE A 67 -3.48 6.22 -11.62
CA PHE A 67 -4.59 5.53 -10.97
C PHE A 67 -5.96 6.07 -11.38
N GLU A 68 -6.05 7.29 -11.94
CA GLU A 68 -7.34 7.93 -12.25
C GLU A 68 -8.15 7.15 -13.31
N SER A 69 -7.46 6.55 -14.28
CA SER A 69 -8.11 5.80 -15.36
C SER A 69 -8.64 4.42 -14.96
N ALA A 70 -8.00 3.77 -13.99
CA ALA A 70 -8.37 2.46 -13.50
C ALA A 70 -8.01 2.34 -12.01
N PRO A 71 -8.79 3.01 -11.14
CA PRO A 71 -8.47 3.09 -9.71
C PRO A 71 -8.47 1.71 -9.07
N CYS A 72 -7.45 1.43 -8.26
CA CYS A 72 -7.42 0.19 -7.50
C CYS A 72 -8.30 0.29 -6.26
N LYS A 73 -8.90 -0.83 -5.85
CA LYS A 73 -9.77 -0.82 -4.67
C LYS A 73 -8.99 -0.80 -3.36
N CYS A 74 -7.83 -1.43 -3.31
CA CYS A 74 -6.96 -1.40 -2.15
C CYS A 74 -5.50 -1.27 -2.56
N MET A 75 -4.79 -0.32 -1.97
CA MET A 75 -3.34 -0.17 -2.09
C MET A 75 -2.69 -0.37 -0.73
N ILE A 76 -1.81 -1.36 -0.62
CA ILE A 76 -0.98 -1.57 0.56
C ILE A 76 0.44 -1.10 0.21
N VAL A 77 0.86 0.02 0.78
CA VAL A 77 2.24 0.47 0.69
C VAL A 77 2.99 -0.04 1.92
N ASN A 78 3.44 -1.28 1.79
CA ASN A 78 4.22 -1.99 2.81
C ASN A 78 5.69 -1.55 2.74
N ALA A 79 5.92 -0.30 3.12
CA ALA A 79 7.21 0.37 3.18
C ALA A 79 7.23 1.30 4.40
N CYS A 80 8.40 1.47 5.02
CA CYS A 80 8.56 2.33 6.20
C CYS A 80 8.07 3.75 5.93
N GLN A 81 7.34 4.34 6.87
CA GLN A 81 6.91 5.75 6.83
C GLN A 81 6.04 6.14 5.61
N SER A 82 5.41 5.17 4.93
CA SER A 82 4.54 5.41 3.77
C SER A 82 3.24 6.15 4.09
N ALA A 83 2.88 6.26 5.37
CA ALA A 83 1.78 7.07 5.90
C ALA A 83 2.27 8.02 7.00
N ARG A 84 3.51 8.53 6.85
CA ARG A 84 4.08 9.52 7.76
C ARG A 84 3.37 10.87 7.62
N GLY A 85 3.29 11.60 8.74
CA GLY A 85 2.70 12.92 8.79
C GLY A 85 1.17 12.90 8.88
N ASN A 86 0.55 14.07 8.81
CA ASN A 86 -0.88 14.20 8.68
C ASN A 86 -1.31 13.87 7.25
N ILE A 87 -2.41 13.13 7.08
CA ILE A 87 -2.94 12.74 5.77
C ILE A 87 -3.18 13.94 4.85
N PHE A 88 -3.56 15.12 5.37
CA PHE A 88 -3.84 16.31 4.57
C PHE A 88 -2.60 17.20 4.31
N GLU A 89 -1.41 16.76 4.70
CA GLU A 89 -0.17 17.45 4.32
C GLU A 89 0.05 17.39 2.80
N LYS A 90 0.64 18.46 2.25
CA LYS A 90 0.92 18.57 0.80
C LYS A 90 1.70 17.35 0.25
N ASN A 91 2.62 16.82 1.04
CA ASN A 91 3.49 15.71 0.71
C ASN A 91 2.94 14.35 1.21
N SER A 92 1.64 14.23 1.47
CA SER A 92 1.02 12.96 1.82
C SER A 92 0.79 12.09 0.58
N PHE A 93 1.61 11.05 0.40
CA PHE A 93 1.42 10.08 -0.67
C PHE A 93 0.07 9.34 -0.55
N ALA A 94 -0.34 9.02 0.68
CA ALA A 94 -1.63 8.40 0.95
C ALA A 94 -2.79 9.25 0.40
N TYR A 95 -2.76 10.56 0.64
CA TYR A 95 -3.79 11.47 0.13
C TYR A 95 -3.75 11.61 -1.39
N ALA A 96 -2.56 11.65 -2.00
CA ALA A 96 -2.43 11.67 -3.45
C ALA A 96 -3.04 10.43 -4.10
N ALA A 97 -2.76 9.23 -3.56
CA ALA A 97 -3.33 7.98 -4.06
C ALA A 97 -4.87 7.95 -3.91
N LEU A 98 -5.39 8.32 -2.74
CA LEU A 98 -6.84 8.41 -2.50
C LEU A 98 -7.51 9.43 -3.42
N LYS A 99 -6.88 10.59 -3.63
CA LYS A 99 -7.36 11.64 -4.53
C LYS A 99 -7.38 11.19 -6.00
N ALA A 100 -6.43 10.35 -6.40
CA ALA A 100 -6.39 9.74 -7.72
C ALA A 100 -7.40 8.58 -7.90
N GLY A 101 -8.22 8.30 -6.88
CA GLY A 101 -9.33 7.35 -6.95
C GLY A 101 -9.10 6.02 -6.26
N VAL A 102 -7.95 5.78 -5.63
CA VAL A 102 -7.76 4.57 -4.82
C VAL A 102 -8.77 4.54 -3.67
N ASP A 103 -9.59 3.48 -3.57
CA ASP A 103 -10.68 3.46 -2.57
C ASP A 103 -10.15 3.30 -1.13
N THR A 104 -9.13 2.45 -0.96
CA THR A 104 -8.51 2.13 0.33
C THR A 104 -7.00 2.18 0.23
N TYR A 105 -6.37 2.92 1.13
CA TYR A 105 -4.92 2.99 1.29
C TYR A 105 -4.51 2.45 2.67
N ILE A 106 -3.57 1.52 2.67
CA ILE A 106 -2.93 0.99 3.88
C ILE A 106 -1.44 1.32 3.82
N GLY A 107 -0.94 2.05 4.81
CA GLY A 107 0.47 2.43 4.90
C GLY A 107 0.99 2.34 6.32
N THR A 108 2.19 2.87 6.56
CA THR A 108 2.87 2.77 7.85
C THR A 108 3.39 4.10 8.38
N HIS A 109 3.27 4.34 9.69
CA HIS A 109 3.80 5.54 10.34
C HIS A 109 5.32 5.49 10.58
N PHE A 110 5.86 4.30 10.86
CA PHE A 110 7.20 4.07 11.38
C PHE A 110 7.95 3.00 10.57
N PHE A 111 9.08 2.54 11.12
CA PHE A 111 9.87 1.48 10.53
C PHE A 111 9.14 0.13 10.58
N LEU A 112 9.20 -0.60 9.47
CA LEU A 112 8.73 -1.96 9.36
C LEU A 112 9.85 -2.94 9.66
N GLU A 113 9.52 -3.95 10.46
CA GLU A 113 10.36 -5.13 10.64
C GLU A 113 9.79 -6.28 9.78
N SER A 114 10.70 -7.06 9.18
CA SER A 114 10.37 -8.06 8.16
C SER A 114 9.34 -9.10 8.60
N GLN A 115 9.49 -9.67 9.80
CA GLN A 115 8.58 -10.72 10.28
C GLN A 115 7.17 -10.19 10.54
N ARG A 116 7.05 -9.00 11.16
CA ARG A 116 5.75 -8.32 11.37
C ARG A 116 5.10 -7.97 10.05
N SER A 117 5.89 -7.41 9.13
CA SER A 117 5.42 -7.04 7.81
C SER A 117 4.87 -8.22 7.02
N LYS A 118 5.64 -9.31 6.97
CA LYS A 118 5.22 -10.56 6.35
C LYS A 118 3.92 -11.08 6.96
N LEU A 119 3.83 -11.14 8.29
CA LEU A 119 2.64 -11.66 8.96
C LEU A 119 1.38 -10.83 8.67
N PHE A 120 1.52 -9.50 8.66
CA PHE A 120 0.42 -8.61 8.34
C PHE A 120 -0.12 -8.88 6.93
N VAL A 121 0.75 -8.86 5.92
CA VAL A 121 0.33 -9.05 4.52
C VAL A 121 -0.23 -10.46 4.29
N GLN A 122 0.36 -11.49 4.90
CA GLN A 122 -0.15 -12.86 4.81
C GLN A 122 -1.57 -12.98 5.40
N THR A 123 -1.77 -12.49 6.62
CA THR A 123 -3.08 -12.52 7.29
C THR A 123 -4.11 -11.73 6.48
N PHE A 124 -3.73 -10.56 5.97
CA PHE A 124 -4.60 -9.73 5.17
C PHE A 124 -5.11 -10.49 3.94
N LEU A 125 -4.18 -11.05 3.14
CA LEU A 125 -4.52 -11.78 1.93
C LEU A 125 -5.34 -13.04 2.22
N GLU A 126 -5.03 -13.76 3.31
CA GLU A 126 -5.84 -14.89 3.75
C GLU A 126 -7.28 -14.46 4.04
N SER A 127 -7.49 -13.37 4.79
CA SER A 127 -8.83 -12.85 5.07
C SER A 127 -9.59 -12.46 3.80
N ILE A 128 -8.92 -11.85 2.82
CA ILE A 128 -9.51 -11.52 1.51
C ILE A 128 -9.93 -12.78 0.73
N ILE A 129 -9.08 -13.82 0.71
CA ILE A 129 -9.41 -15.09 0.04
C ILE A 129 -10.64 -15.75 0.67
N HIS A 130 -10.86 -15.54 1.98
CA HIS A 130 -12.06 -15.99 2.69
C HIS A 130 -13.28 -15.06 2.53
N GLY A 131 -13.20 -14.04 1.67
CA GLY A 131 -14.32 -13.18 1.32
C GLY A 131 -14.62 -12.06 2.32
N LYS A 132 -13.70 -11.77 3.24
CA LYS A 132 -13.82 -10.61 4.14
C LYS A 132 -13.57 -9.30 3.39
N SER A 133 -14.14 -8.22 3.89
CA SER A 133 -13.86 -6.85 3.44
C SER A 133 -12.43 -6.41 3.76
N PHE A 134 -11.94 -5.34 3.12
CA PHE A 134 -10.60 -4.80 3.40
C PHE A 134 -10.45 -4.35 4.85
N PHE A 135 -11.49 -3.74 5.43
CA PHE A 135 -11.47 -3.33 6.84
C PHE A 135 -11.42 -4.52 7.79
N GLU A 136 -12.20 -5.58 7.53
CA GLU A 136 -12.13 -6.82 8.31
C GLU A 136 -10.76 -7.49 8.18
N ALA A 137 -10.20 -7.56 6.97
CA ALA A 137 -8.87 -8.12 6.73
C ALA A 137 -7.75 -7.31 7.43
N PHE A 138 -7.87 -5.98 7.45
CA PHE A 138 -6.98 -5.11 8.22
C PHE A 138 -7.06 -5.43 9.73
N ASN A 139 -8.28 -5.51 10.28
CA ASN A 139 -8.50 -5.81 11.70
C ASN A 139 -7.99 -7.20 12.08
N ASP A 140 -8.20 -8.21 11.24
CA ASP A 140 -7.64 -9.54 11.46
C ASP A 140 -6.11 -9.51 11.50
N SER A 141 -5.49 -8.81 10.55
CA SER A 141 -4.03 -8.65 10.46
C SER A 141 -3.47 -7.97 11.71
N TYR A 142 -4.15 -6.91 12.16
CA TYR A 142 -3.82 -6.19 13.38
C TYR A 142 -3.95 -7.08 14.62
N ASN A 143 -5.05 -7.82 14.75
CA ASN A 143 -5.28 -8.72 15.87
C ASN A 143 -4.26 -9.87 15.90
N THR A 144 -3.88 -10.40 14.74
CA THR A 144 -2.85 -11.44 14.62
C THR A 144 -1.46 -10.92 15.04
N LEU A 145 -1.09 -9.69 14.64
CA LEU A 145 0.13 -9.04 15.16
C LEU A 145 0.10 -8.92 16.68
N LYS A 146 -1.02 -8.44 17.23
CA LYS A 146 -1.23 -8.29 18.67
C LYS A 146 -1.12 -9.60 19.44
N GLN A 147 -1.71 -10.67 18.92
CA GLN A 147 -1.66 -12.00 19.53
C GLN A 147 -0.24 -12.59 19.52
N LYS A 148 0.52 -12.38 18.43
CA LYS A 148 1.85 -12.97 18.27
C LYS A 148 2.96 -12.20 18.99
N PHE A 149 2.91 -10.86 18.94
CA PHE A 149 3.99 -10.00 19.46
C PHE A 149 3.63 -9.24 20.73
N GLY A 150 2.36 -9.27 21.14
CA GLY A 150 1.85 -8.63 22.33
C GLY A 150 1.18 -7.27 22.06
N PRO A 151 0.39 -6.76 23.02
CA PRO A 151 -0.43 -5.55 22.88
C PRO A 151 0.34 -4.22 22.87
N TYR A 152 1.62 -4.25 23.23
CA TYR A 152 2.48 -3.07 23.30
C TYR A 152 3.58 -3.09 22.22
N ASP A 153 3.46 -3.99 21.24
CA ASP A 153 4.42 -4.04 20.13
C ASP A 153 4.23 -2.85 19.19
N VAL A 154 5.32 -2.26 18.69
CA VAL A 154 5.24 -1.09 17.80
C VAL A 154 4.44 -1.36 16.52
N SER A 155 4.40 -2.60 16.02
CA SER A 155 3.61 -2.93 14.83
C SER A 155 2.11 -2.82 15.04
N THR A 156 1.63 -2.95 16.28
CA THR A 156 0.21 -2.72 16.61
C THR A 156 -0.13 -1.23 16.66
N TYR A 157 0.77 -0.32 16.27
CA TYR A 157 0.45 1.09 16.11
C TYR A 157 0.99 1.64 14.78
N ASN A 158 1.53 0.76 13.94
CA ASN A 158 2.28 1.18 12.76
C ASN A 158 1.41 1.26 11.51
N TYR A 159 0.60 0.24 11.25
CA TYR A 159 -0.27 0.21 10.08
C TYR A 159 -1.48 1.12 10.26
N VAL A 160 -1.79 1.87 9.22
CA VAL A 160 -2.93 2.79 9.16
C VAL A 160 -3.82 2.42 7.99
N TYR A 161 -5.12 2.52 8.19
CA TYR A 161 -6.14 2.32 7.17
C TYR A 161 -6.79 3.67 6.86
N TYR A 162 -6.78 4.06 5.59
CA TYR A 162 -7.54 5.20 5.07
C TYR A 162 -8.48 4.70 3.98
N GLY A 163 -9.76 5.03 4.05
CA GLY A 163 -10.76 4.55 3.10
C GLY A 163 -12.11 4.40 3.78
N ASN A 164 -13.12 4.04 2.97
CA ASN A 164 -14.45 3.68 3.45
C ASN A 164 -14.57 2.17 3.75
#